data_AF-A0A935URK4-F1
#
_entry.id   AF-A0A935URK4-F1
#
_cell.length_a   1.000
_cell.length_b   1.000
_cell.length_c   1.000
_cell.angle_alpha   90.00
_cell.angle_beta   90.00
_cell.angle_gamma   90.00
#
_symmetry.space_group_name_H-M   'P 1'
#
loop_
_entity.id
_entity.type
_entity.pdbx_description
1 polymer ?
#
loop_
_entity_poly.entity_id
_entity_poly.type
_entity_poly.pdbx_seq_one_letter_code
_entity_poly.pdbx_strand_id
1 'polypeptide(L)'
;MTPIDHPALENLHQRTTAMLTAIDDTPLERIDQGHYQHYYEELRLLVEEWLTATSATPLDLPDRTWVITRHGLVVGVCTTATAAALTAGIPDLAFTPFSLYPSAIDDLRARWTTAPTPPLATRER
;
A
#
# COMPACT_ATOMS: atom_id res chain seq x y z
N MET A 1 -11.62 -11.69 -23.21
CA MET A 1 -10.37 -11.24 -22.57
C MET A 1 -9.37 -12.35 -22.72
N THR A 2 -8.25 -12.11 -23.39
CA THR A 2 -7.13 -13.06 -23.41
C THR A 2 -6.42 -12.95 -22.07
N PRO A 3 -6.16 -14.07 -21.34
CA PRO A 3 -5.40 -14.02 -20.11
C PRO A 3 -4.02 -13.44 -20.39
N ILE A 4 -3.61 -12.44 -19.61
CA ILE A 4 -2.22 -12.01 -19.61
C ILE A 4 -1.49 -13.09 -18.83
N ASP A 5 -0.85 -14.00 -19.56
CA ASP A 5 -0.14 -15.16 -19.00
C ASP A 5 1.21 -14.69 -18.41
N HIS A 6 1.10 -13.90 -17.33
CA HIS A 6 2.24 -13.32 -16.64
C HIS A 6 2.19 -13.74 -15.17
N PRO A 7 2.98 -14.73 -14.75
CA PRO A 7 2.88 -15.33 -13.41
C PRO A 7 3.06 -14.31 -12.27
N ALA A 8 3.80 -13.21 -12.51
CA ALA A 8 3.90 -12.12 -11.54
C ALA A 8 2.58 -11.33 -11.38
N LEU A 9 1.79 -11.18 -12.44
CA LEU A 9 0.49 -10.50 -12.37
C LEU A 9 -0.58 -11.39 -11.71
N GLU A 10 -0.55 -12.70 -11.95
CA GLU A 10 -1.44 -13.63 -11.25
C GLU A 10 -1.13 -13.65 -9.74
N ASN A 11 0.16 -13.69 -9.38
CA ASN A 11 0.58 -13.60 -7.99
C ASN A 11 0.18 -12.27 -7.33
N LEU A 12 0.28 -11.17 -8.07
CA LEU A 12 -0.18 -9.85 -7.62
C LEU A 12 -1.69 -9.82 -7.40
N HIS A 13 -2.48 -10.39 -8.32
CA HIS A 13 -3.93 -10.49 -8.20
C HIS A 13 -4.34 -11.30 -6.96
N GLN A 14 -3.68 -12.43 -6.72
CA GLN A 14 -3.93 -13.25 -5.52
C GLN A 14 -3.62 -12.48 -4.23
N ARG A 15 -2.47 -11.81 -4.15
CA ARG A 15 -2.10 -11.00 -2.97
C ARG A 15 -3.03 -9.83 -2.75
N THR A 16 -3.45 -9.14 -3.82
CA THR A 16 -4.42 -8.05 -3.74
C THR A 16 -5.76 -8.54 -3.19
N THR A 17 -6.24 -9.69 -3.67
CA THR A 17 -7.47 -10.30 -3.17
C THR A 17 -7.36 -10.66 -1.69
N ALA A 18 -6.24 -11.28 -1.29
CA ALA A 18 -6.00 -11.64 0.11
C ALA A 18 -5.97 -10.42 1.04
N MET A 19 -5.34 -9.31 0.61
CA MET A 19 -5.32 -8.05 1.35
C MET A 19 -6.74 -7.50 1.55
N LEU A 20 -7.54 -7.43 0.48
CA LEU A 20 -8.92 -6.93 0.54
C LEU A 20 -9.80 -7.80 1.44
N THR A 21 -9.70 -9.14 1.33
CA THR A 21 -10.40 -10.06 2.23
C THR A 21 -10.00 -9.83 3.69
N ALA A 22 -8.72 -9.62 3.98
CA ALA A 22 -8.26 -9.39 5.34
C ALA A 22 -8.75 -8.05 5.92
N ILE A 23 -8.93 -7.02 5.08
CA ILE A 23 -9.58 -5.76 5.47
C ILE A 23 -11.07 -6.03 5.79
N ASP A 24 -11.79 -6.70 4.89
CA ASP A 24 -13.22 -6.99 5.04
C ASP A 24 -13.53 -7.87 6.27
N ASP A 25 -12.65 -8.84 6.58
CA ASP A 25 -12.79 -9.74 7.72
C ASP A 25 -12.38 -9.10 9.06
N THR A 26 -11.79 -7.90 9.05
CA THR A 26 -11.34 -7.25 10.29
C THR A 26 -12.53 -6.65 11.05
N PRO A 27 -12.79 -7.08 12.31
CA PRO A 27 -13.83 -6.47 13.14
C PRO A 27 -13.55 -4.99 13.38
N LEU A 28 -14.61 -4.15 13.37
CA LEU A 28 -14.49 -2.70 13.49
C LEU A 28 -13.71 -2.28 14.75
N GLU A 29 -13.88 -2.98 15.86
CA GLU A 29 -13.17 -2.74 17.12
C GLU A 29 -11.65 -2.97 17.06
N ARG A 30 -11.16 -3.65 16.02
CA ARG A 30 -9.72 -3.90 15.77
C ARG A 30 -9.15 -2.97 14.68
N ILE A 31 -9.98 -2.10 14.11
CA ILE A 31 -9.56 -1.09 13.15
C ILE A 31 -9.06 0.13 13.93
N ASP A 32 -7.74 0.26 14.02
CA ASP A 32 -7.07 1.42 14.58
C ASP A 32 -6.16 2.10 13.55
N GLN A 33 -5.41 3.12 13.99
CA GLN A 33 -4.47 3.82 13.13
C GLN A 33 -3.39 2.89 12.55
N GLY A 34 -2.93 1.90 13.33
CA GLY A 34 -1.94 0.92 12.88
C GLY A 34 -2.49 0.01 11.78
N HIS A 35 -3.75 -0.39 11.89
CA HIS A 35 -4.45 -1.15 10.86
C HIS A 35 -4.52 -0.38 9.53
N TYR A 36 -4.99 0.87 9.54
CA TYR A 36 -5.05 1.69 8.32
C TYR A 36 -3.67 1.88 7.69
N GLN A 37 -2.67 2.10 8.53
CA GLN A 37 -1.31 2.31 8.08
C GLN A 37 -0.70 1.06 7.44
N HIS A 38 -0.94 -0.12 8.02
CA HIS A 38 -0.47 -1.39 7.47
C HIS A 38 -0.99 -1.62 6.05
N TYR A 39 -2.31 -1.51 5.86
CA TYR A 39 -2.93 -1.76 4.56
C TYR A 39 -2.66 -0.67 3.52
N TYR A 40 -2.39 0.56 3.97
CA TYR A 40 -1.88 1.60 3.07
C TYR A 40 -0.52 1.22 2.47
N GLU A 41 0.42 0.74 3.28
CA GLU A 41 1.74 0.31 2.80
C GLU A 41 1.65 -0.94 1.91
N GLU A 42 0.80 -1.90 2.27
CA GLU A 42 0.59 -3.09 1.45
C GLU A 42 0.04 -2.73 0.06
N LEU A 43 -0.98 -1.86 0.00
CA LEU A 43 -1.51 -1.33 -1.25
C LEU A 43 -0.43 -0.61 -2.08
N ARG A 44 0.40 0.21 -1.43
CA ARG A 44 1.49 0.93 -2.11
C ARG A 44 2.46 -0.03 -2.80
N LEU A 45 2.88 -1.10 -2.11
CA LEU A 45 3.79 -2.11 -2.68
C LEU A 45 3.15 -2.90 -3.82
N LEU A 46 1.87 -3.27 -3.69
CA LEU A 46 1.14 -3.93 -4.77
C LEU A 46 1.06 -3.04 -6.03
N VAL A 47 0.83 -1.74 -5.84
CA VAL A 47 0.85 -0.77 -6.94
C VAL A 47 2.26 -0.62 -7.53
N GLU A 48 3.30 -0.57 -6.69
CA GLU A 48 4.71 -0.53 -7.13
C GLU A 48 5.07 -1.71 -8.04
N GLU A 49 4.70 -2.91 -7.61
CA GLU A 49 4.97 -4.13 -8.33
C GLU A 49 4.14 -4.23 -9.62
N TRP A 50 2.86 -3.82 -9.57
CA TRP A 50 2.03 -3.71 -10.77
C TRP A 50 2.65 -2.77 -11.80
N LEU A 51 3.06 -1.59 -11.37
CA LEU A 51 3.70 -0.59 -12.22
C LEU A 51 5.01 -1.12 -12.79
N THR A 52 5.83 -1.79 -11.98
CA THR A 52 7.07 -2.41 -12.44
C THR A 52 6.83 -3.52 -13.47
N ALA A 53 5.79 -4.35 -13.25
CA ALA A 53 5.46 -5.47 -14.14
C ALA A 53 4.80 -5.01 -15.46
N THR A 54 4.12 -3.85 -15.46
CA THR A 54 3.32 -3.39 -16.61
C THR A 54 3.92 -2.18 -17.34
N SER A 55 4.85 -1.46 -16.71
CA SER A 55 5.52 -0.29 -17.31
C SER A 55 6.88 -0.69 -17.89
N ALA A 56 7.18 -0.18 -19.09
CA ALA A 56 8.53 -0.27 -19.66
C ALA A 56 9.53 0.69 -18.97
N THR A 57 9.04 1.61 -18.14
CA THR A 57 9.85 2.59 -17.40
C THR A 57 9.67 2.36 -15.90
N PRO A 58 10.77 2.13 -15.15
CA PRO A 58 10.72 2.07 -13.70
C PRO A 58 10.12 3.35 -13.13
N LEU A 59 9.11 3.23 -12.28
CA LEU A 59 8.52 4.36 -11.58
C LEU A 59 9.21 4.51 -10.23
N ASP A 60 9.79 5.68 -10.01
CA ASP A 60 10.41 6.06 -8.74
C ASP A 60 9.30 6.38 -7.74
N LEU A 61 8.94 5.41 -6.90
CA LEU A 61 7.98 5.66 -5.83
C LEU A 61 8.64 6.50 -4.73
N PRO A 62 7.94 7.50 -4.18
CA PRO A 62 8.53 8.37 -3.19
C PRO A 62 8.74 7.62 -1.86
N ASP A 63 9.99 7.56 -1.38
CA ASP A 63 10.38 7.06 -0.04
C ASP A 63 9.70 7.80 1.12
N ARG A 64 9.14 8.98 0.83
CA ARG A 64 8.49 9.86 1.79
C ARG A 64 7.32 10.58 1.15
N THR A 65 6.19 10.56 1.86
CA THR A 65 5.03 11.38 1.52
C THR A 65 4.85 12.49 2.54
N TRP A 66 4.09 13.52 2.16
CA TRP A 66 3.77 14.66 3.00
C TRP A 66 2.27 14.72 3.18
N VAL A 67 1.82 14.75 4.42
CA VAL A 67 0.41 15.03 4.74
C VAL A 67 0.22 16.53 4.65
N ILE A 68 -0.74 16.94 3.82
CA ILE A 68 -1.16 18.33 3.67
C ILE A 68 -2.31 18.57 4.64
N THR A 69 -2.17 19.58 5.48
CA THR A 69 -3.23 20.05 6.36
C THR A 69 -3.56 21.51 6.06
N ARG A 70 -4.83 21.87 6.21
CA ARG A 70 -5.30 23.26 6.16
C ARG A 70 -6.17 23.51 7.39
N HIS A 71 -5.80 24.50 8.21
CA HIS A 71 -6.48 24.78 9.48
C HIS A 71 -6.63 23.55 10.39
N GLY A 72 -5.63 22.65 10.39
CA GLY A 72 -5.64 21.42 11.19
C GLY A 72 -6.41 20.25 10.60
N LEU A 73 -7.04 20.40 9.44
CA LEU A 73 -7.72 19.31 8.72
C LEU A 73 -6.83 18.73 7.64
N VAL A 74 -6.77 17.41 7.54
CA VAL A 74 -6.07 16.72 6.45
C VAL A 74 -6.83 16.95 5.15
N VAL A 75 -6.15 17.52 4.16
CA VAL A 75 -6.71 17.83 2.83
C VAL A 75 -6.06 17.03 1.71
N GLY A 76 -4.98 16.30 1.99
CA GLY A 76 -4.37 15.40 1.02
C GLY A 76 -3.01 14.88 1.45
N VAL A 77 -2.40 14.11 0.56
CA VAL A 77 -1.03 13.62 0.65
C VAL A 77 -0.31 13.90 -0.66
N CYS A 78 0.98 14.24 -0.60
CA CYS A 78 1.77 14.54 -1.79
C CYS A 78 3.24 14.11 -1.68
N THR A 79 3.94 14.14 -2.81
CA THR A 79 5.39 13.87 -2.86
C THR A 79 6.18 15.05 -2.31
N THR A 80 7.47 14.83 -2.00
CA THR A 80 8.38 15.92 -1.60
C THR A 80 8.47 17.03 -2.64
N ALA A 81 8.50 16.69 -3.93
CA ALA A 81 8.54 17.68 -5.00
C ALA A 81 7.26 18.53 -5.02
N THR A 82 6.10 17.90 -4.88
CA THR A 82 4.80 18.60 -4.81
C THR A 82 4.68 19.44 -3.54
N ALA A 83 5.14 18.94 -2.38
CA ALA A 83 5.15 19.71 -1.14
C ALA A 83 6.00 20.98 -1.27
N ALA A 84 7.20 20.87 -1.85
CA ALA A 84 8.07 22.01 -2.12
C ALA A 84 7.41 23.04 -3.06
N ALA A 85 6.77 22.58 -4.13
CA ALA A 85 6.07 23.45 -5.08
C ALA A 85 4.86 24.17 -4.44
N LEU A 86 4.06 23.47 -3.64
CA LEU A 86 2.85 24.03 -3.02
C LEU A 86 3.15 24.93 -1.83
N THR A 87 4.23 24.68 -1.08
CA THR A 87 4.67 25.53 0.04
C THR A 87 4.92 26.97 -0.41
N ALA A 88 5.40 27.17 -1.64
CA ALA A 88 5.64 28.50 -2.19
C ALA A 88 4.37 29.23 -2.65
N GLY A 89 3.26 28.50 -2.88
CA GLY A 89 2.07 29.03 -3.55
C GLY A 89 0.83 29.21 -2.67
N ILE A 90 0.74 28.53 -1.51
CA ILE A 90 -0.48 28.53 -0.68
C ILE A 90 -0.13 28.67 0.81
N PRO A 91 -0.32 29.84 1.43
CA PRO A 91 0.17 30.14 2.77
C PRO A 91 -0.58 29.40 3.91
N ASP A 92 -1.79 28.91 3.66
CA ASP A 92 -2.60 28.22 4.68
C ASP A 92 -2.33 26.71 4.78
N LEU A 93 -1.44 26.18 3.94
CA LEU A 93 -1.12 24.76 3.94
C LEU A 93 0.07 24.47 4.87
N ALA A 94 -0.13 23.54 5.78
CA ALA A 94 0.95 22.94 6.55
C ALA A 94 1.26 21.54 6.00
N PHE A 95 2.55 21.25 5.86
CA PHE A 95 3.05 19.98 5.33
C PHE A 95 3.81 19.27 6.44
N THR A 96 3.35 18.09 6.81
CA THR A 96 4.02 17.26 7.81
C THR A 96 4.61 16.03 7.12
N PRO A 97 5.92 15.76 7.26
CA PRO A 97 6.52 14.58 6.67
C PRO A 97 5.91 13.34 7.32
N PHE A 98 5.41 12.44 6.50
CA PHE A 98 4.92 11.14 6.92
C PHE A 98 5.95 10.10 6.52
N SER A 99 6.71 9.63 7.50
CA SER A 99 7.65 8.54 7.30
C SER A 99 6.84 7.26 7.08
N LEU A 100 7.06 6.61 5.95
CA LEU A 100 6.59 5.25 5.69
C LEU A 100 7.26 4.36 6.75
N TYR A 101 6.49 3.63 7.55
CA TYR A 101 7.03 2.93 8.73
C TYR A 101 7.81 1.68 8.29
N PRO A 102 9.11 1.58 8.58
CA PRO A 102 9.91 0.41 8.23
C PRO A 102 9.37 -0.88 8.86
N SER A 103 8.75 -0.79 10.04
CA SER A 103 8.15 -1.94 10.73
C SER A 103 6.96 -2.54 9.98
N ALA A 104 6.17 -1.72 9.27
CA ALA A 104 5.10 -2.24 8.40
C ALA A 104 5.68 -2.98 7.19
N ILE A 105 6.81 -2.49 6.66
CA ILE A 105 7.55 -3.14 5.57
C ILE A 105 8.15 -4.48 6.03
N ASP A 106 8.69 -4.55 7.24
CA ASP A 106 9.25 -5.78 7.80
C ASP A 106 8.17 -6.83 8.13
N ASP A 107 7.02 -6.41 8.69
CA ASP A 107 5.87 -7.29 8.91
C ASP A 107 5.29 -7.84 7.60
N LEU A 108 5.19 -6.99 6.57
CA LEU A 108 4.76 -7.40 5.23
C LEU A 108 5.77 -8.36 4.59
N ARG A 109 7.07 -8.11 4.72
CA ARG A 109 8.12 -9.02 4.26
C ARG A 109 8.00 -10.38 4.94
N ALA A 110 7.69 -10.43 6.25
CA ALA A 110 7.49 -11.68 6.97
C ALA A 110 6.24 -12.45 6.49
N ARG A 111 5.12 -11.76 6.22
CA ARG A 111 3.88 -12.35 5.71
C ARG A 111 3.96 -12.82 4.25
N TRP A 112 4.71 -12.11 3.40
CA TRP A 112 4.87 -12.48 1.99
C TRP A 112 5.97 -13.52 1.73
N THR A 113 6.91 -13.71 2.66
CA THR A 113 7.90 -14.80 2.58
C THR A 113 7.38 -16.13 3.14
N THR A 114 6.30 -16.10 3.92
CA THR A 114 5.60 -17.34 4.30
C THR A 114 4.77 -17.80 3.11
N ALA A 115 5.13 -18.96 2.54
CA ALA A 115 4.34 -19.59 1.49
C ALA A 115 2.87 -19.70 1.96
N PRO A 116 1.87 -19.41 1.10
CA PRO A 116 0.48 -19.58 1.47
C PRO A 116 0.30 -21.02 1.96
N THR A 117 -0.25 -21.18 3.16
CA THR A 117 -0.54 -22.51 3.69
C THR A 117 -1.47 -23.19 2.70
N PRO A 118 -1.13 -24.38 2.15
CA PRO A 118 -2.02 -25.04 1.22
C PRO A 118 -3.38 -25.22 1.90
N PRO A 119 -4.49 -25.03 1.18
CA PRO A 119 -5.81 -25.26 1.75
C PRO A 119 -5.83 -26.67 2.32
N LEU A 120 -6.26 -26.79 3.58
CA LEU A 120 -6.46 -28.05 4.28
C LEU A 120 -7.15 -29.01 3.31
N ALA A 121 -6.42 -30.02 2.84
CA ALA A 121 -6.96 -31.06 2.00
C ALA A 121 -8.18 -31.63 2.73
N THR A 122 -9.36 -31.42 2.15
CA THR A 122 -10.58 -32.11 2.53
C THR A 122 -10.25 -33.61 2.49
N ARG A 123 -10.10 -34.22 3.66
CA ARG A 123 -10.00 -35.68 3.78
C ARG A 123 -11.35 -36.23 3.31
N GLU A 124 -11.45 -36.54 2.03
CA GLU A 124 -12.47 -37.45 1.53
C GLU A 124 -12.28 -38.80 2.22
N ARG A 125 -13.39 -39.32 2.74
CA ARG A 125 -13.52 -40.60 3.42
C ARG A 125 -14.08 -41.62 2.46
#